data_AF-A0A4S3LSU9-F1
#
_entry.id   AF-A0A4S3LSU9-F1
#
_cell.length_a   1.000
_cell.length_b   1.000
_cell.length_c   1.000
_cell.angle_alpha   90.00
_cell.angle_beta   90.00
_cell.angle_gamma   90.00
#
_symmetry.space_group_name_H-M   'P 1'
#
loop_
_entity.id
_entity.type
_entity.pdbx_description
1 polymer ?
#
loop_
_entity_poly.entity_id
_entity_poly.type
_entity_poly.pdbx_seq_one_letter_code
_entity_poly.pdbx_strand_id
1 'polypeptide(L)'
;MLLVHSDNEAGSLHIIKVFMTPHITHDVIEHIAPREVIMQAWNAVVAGLQYCTQDTARARWARQSWFGKHMESSPELLARLTLLQNFVNSTKPLTIAFDPLANIPTAIAYTYSRRLDDPLRVPAIYLTRKFCTAQTNDRVKYLMKNRNNNGVQIIALAHELSHLVIGTNRKTGNYSAEKYAHEAKNLRDKDPQYALHNADNYGFCIEMCS
;
A
#
# COMPACT_ATOMS: atom_id res chain seq x y z
N MET A 1 18.98 5.31 20.02
CA MET A 1 18.89 3.98 20.66
C MET A 1 18.70 4.22 22.15
N LEU A 2 17.46 4.15 22.64
CA LEU A 2 17.15 4.32 24.06
C LEU A 2 16.87 2.93 24.61
N LEU A 3 17.82 2.39 25.36
CA LEU A 3 17.65 1.18 26.17
C LEU A 3 17.06 1.63 27.51
N VAL A 4 15.80 1.30 27.76
CA VAL A 4 15.24 1.36 29.11
C VAL A 4 15.40 -0.05 29.68
N HIS A 5 16.25 -0.20 30.70
CA HIS A 5 16.32 -1.42 31.50
C HIS A 5 15.22 -1.37 32.56
N SER A 6 14.40 -2.40 32.61
CA SER A 6 13.67 -2.77 33.82
C SER A 6 13.98 -4.23 34.13
N ASP A 7 14.69 -4.44 35.23
CA ASP A 7 14.93 -5.75 35.80
C ASP A 7 13.61 -6.33 36.32
N ASN A 8 13.09 -7.36 35.66
CA ASN A 8 12.42 -8.48 36.35
C ASN A 8 12.19 -9.65 35.38
N GLU A 9 12.16 -10.83 35.97
CA GLU A 9 12.44 -12.15 35.43
C GLU A 9 11.49 -12.64 34.32
N ALA A 10 11.99 -13.61 33.53
CA ALA A 10 11.37 -14.27 32.37
C ALA A 10 11.36 -13.45 31.06
N GLY A 11 12.55 -13.21 30.50
CA GLY A 11 12.75 -12.48 29.25
C GLY A 11 12.22 -13.21 28.00
N SER A 12 10.91 -13.16 27.75
CA SER A 12 10.46 -13.03 26.37
C SER A 12 10.83 -11.61 25.94
N LEU A 13 11.83 -11.51 25.06
CA LEU A 13 12.13 -10.25 24.39
C LEU A 13 10.92 -9.93 23.50
N HIS A 14 9.90 -9.27 24.06
CA HIS A 14 8.84 -8.66 23.29
C HIS A 14 9.50 -7.53 22.50
N ILE A 15 10.03 -7.86 21.32
CA ILE A 15 10.35 -6.87 20.31
C ILE A 15 9.01 -6.20 20.03
N ILE A 16 8.79 -5.04 20.65
CA ILE A 16 7.76 -4.11 20.22
C ILE A 16 8.20 -3.73 18.81
N LYS A 17 7.65 -4.42 17.81
CA LYS A 17 7.84 -4.03 16.41
C LYS A 17 7.21 -2.65 16.28
N VAL A 18 8.05 -1.63 16.27
CA VAL A 18 7.62 -0.27 16.03
C VAL A 18 7.30 -0.18 14.55
N PHE A 19 6.01 -0.22 14.22
CA PHE A 19 5.54 0.06 12.87
C PHE A 19 5.39 1.57 12.69
N MET A 20 5.62 2.04 11.47
CA MET A 20 5.36 3.43 11.09
C MET A 20 3.87 3.73 11.31
N THR A 21 3.61 4.71 12.17
CA THR A 21 2.30 5.33 12.31
C THR A 21 2.31 6.61 11.49
N PRO A 22 1.51 6.72 10.42
CA PRO A 22 1.47 7.92 9.62
C PRO A 22 0.95 9.10 10.46
N HIS A 23 1.52 10.27 10.21
CA HIS A 23 0.95 11.52 10.69
C HIS A 23 -0.28 11.86 9.84
N ILE A 24 -1.47 11.67 10.41
CA ILE A 24 -2.75 12.06 9.80
C ILE A 24 -3.06 13.50 10.21
N THR A 25 -3.20 14.38 9.23
CA THR A 25 -3.47 15.81 9.46
C THR A 25 -4.90 16.04 9.94
N HIS A 26 -5.13 17.08 10.75
CA HIS A 26 -6.45 17.43 11.28
C HIS A 26 -7.49 17.66 10.16
N ASP A 27 -7.10 18.34 9.08
CA ASP A 27 -7.98 18.63 7.94
C ASP A 27 -8.58 17.38 7.30
N VAL A 28 -7.85 16.26 7.31
CA VAL A 28 -8.36 14.96 6.82
C VAL A 28 -9.50 14.48 7.71
N ILE A 29 -9.32 14.59 9.02
CA ILE A 29 -10.28 14.09 10.02
C ILE A 29 -11.59 14.85 9.90
N GLU A 30 -11.50 16.18 9.75
CA GLU A 30 -12.68 17.04 9.63
C GLU A 30 -13.43 16.86 8.31
N HIS A 31 -12.72 16.62 7.19
CA HIS A 31 -13.32 16.71 5.85
C HIS A 31 -13.53 15.37 5.14
N ILE A 32 -12.88 14.29 5.59
CA ILE A 32 -12.82 13.02 4.87
C ILE A 32 -13.24 11.84 5.73
N ALA A 33 -12.48 11.53 6.78
CA ALA A 33 -12.65 10.30 7.53
C ALA A 33 -12.13 10.43 8.96
N PRO A 34 -12.80 9.84 9.97
CA PRO A 34 -12.23 9.68 11.29
C PRO A 34 -10.85 9.01 11.22
N ARG A 35 -9.95 9.39 12.14
CA ARG A 35 -8.58 8.87 12.20
C ARG A 35 -8.56 7.35 12.27
N GLU A 36 -9.52 6.76 12.98
CA GLU A 36 -9.66 5.33 13.22
C GLU A 36 -9.90 4.56 11.91
N VAL A 37 -10.68 5.12 10.98
CA VAL A 37 -10.95 4.50 9.67
C VAL A 37 -9.67 4.47 8.83
N ILE A 38 -8.91 5.57 8.81
CA ILE A 38 -7.64 5.65 8.08
C ILE A 38 -6.62 4.70 8.70
N MET A 39 -6.52 4.69 10.03
CA MET A 39 -5.61 3.79 10.74
C MET A 39 -6.00 2.32 10.58
N GLN A 40 -7.28 1.98 10.49
CA GLN A 40 -7.74 0.62 10.20
C GLN A 40 -7.25 0.15 8.83
N ALA A 41 -7.47 0.96 7.78
CA ALA A 41 -7.00 0.66 6.44
C ALA A 41 -5.46 0.60 6.39
N TRP A 42 -4.77 1.54 7.05
CA TRP A 42 -3.31 1.56 7.14
C TRP A 42 -2.74 0.32 7.83
N ASN A 43 -3.29 -0.07 8.98
CA ASN A 43 -2.85 -1.26 9.71
C ASN A 43 -3.05 -2.54 8.87
N ALA A 44 -4.12 -2.59 8.07
CA ALA A 44 -4.34 -3.66 7.11
C ALA A 44 -3.30 -3.66 5.99
N VAL A 45 -2.88 -2.50 5.45
CA VAL A 45 -1.74 -2.41 4.51
C VAL A 45 -0.46 -2.96 5.14
N VAL A 46 -0.14 -2.58 6.38
CA VAL A 46 1.06 -3.05 7.10
C VAL A 46 1.01 -4.58 7.29
N ALA A 47 -0.11 -5.10 7.76
CA ALA A 47 -0.30 -6.55 7.95
C ALA A 47 -0.22 -7.31 6.62
N GLY A 48 -0.86 -6.78 5.57
CA GLY A 48 -0.84 -7.35 4.23
C GLY A 48 0.58 -7.40 3.65
N LEU A 49 1.37 -6.34 3.80
CA LEU A 49 2.78 -6.34 3.41
C LEU A 49 3.60 -7.37 4.18
N GLN A 50 3.42 -7.45 5.50
CA GLN A 50 4.12 -8.45 6.32
C GLN A 50 3.79 -9.88 5.90
N TYR A 51 2.56 -10.13 5.45
CA TYR A 51 2.15 -11.45 4.99
C TYR A 51 2.66 -11.74 3.57
N CYS A 52 2.55 -10.77 2.66
CA CYS A 52 2.93 -10.88 1.26
C CYS A 52 4.43 -11.13 1.03
N THR A 53 5.31 -10.87 1.99
CA THR A 53 6.74 -11.20 1.91
C THR A 53 7.11 -12.58 2.44
N GLN A 54 6.18 -13.28 3.09
CA GLN A 54 6.45 -14.61 3.64
C GLN A 54 6.48 -15.69 2.56
N ASP A 55 7.18 -16.78 2.86
CA ASP A 55 7.22 -17.97 2.02
C ASP A 55 6.16 -19.01 2.40
N THR A 56 4.90 -18.59 2.47
CA THR A 56 3.76 -19.48 2.72
C THR A 56 2.99 -19.75 1.43
N ALA A 57 2.28 -20.88 1.35
CA ALA A 57 1.47 -21.23 0.18
C ALA A 57 0.44 -20.14 -0.17
N ARG A 58 -0.19 -19.53 0.85
CA ARG A 58 -1.17 -18.47 0.64
C ARG A 58 -0.52 -17.13 0.23
N ALA A 59 0.69 -16.81 0.71
CA ALA A 59 1.41 -15.62 0.25
C ALA A 59 1.87 -15.76 -1.21
N ARG A 60 2.38 -16.95 -1.57
CA ARG A 60 2.68 -17.32 -2.97
C ARG A 60 1.44 -17.20 -3.85
N TRP A 61 0.30 -17.74 -3.41
CA TRP A 61 -0.97 -17.63 -4.14
C TRP A 61 -1.42 -16.18 -4.39
N ALA A 62 -1.27 -15.29 -3.40
CA ALA A 62 -1.57 -13.87 -3.59
C ALA A 62 -0.66 -13.24 -4.65
N ARG A 63 0.65 -13.49 -4.56
CA ARG A 63 1.62 -12.99 -5.55
C ARG A 63 1.36 -13.58 -6.94
N GLN A 64 1.07 -14.86 -7.07
CA GLN A 64 0.66 -15.49 -8.32
C GLN A 64 -0.60 -14.86 -8.89
N SER A 65 -1.59 -14.57 -8.03
CA SER A 65 -2.90 -14.04 -8.45
C SER A 65 -2.82 -12.65 -9.07
N TRP A 66 -1.76 -11.89 -8.77
CA TRP A 66 -1.61 -10.52 -9.23
C TRP A 66 -0.35 -10.27 -10.06
N PHE A 67 0.69 -11.07 -9.95
CA PHE A 67 1.91 -10.89 -10.74
C PHE A 67 2.19 -12.06 -11.70
N GLY A 68 1.44 -13.15 -11.59
CA GLY A 68 1.56 -14.33 -12.44
C GLY A 68 2.43 -15.42 -11.82
N LYS A 69 2.26 -16.66 -12.29
CA LYS A 69 2.89 -17.86 -11.71
C LYS A 69 4.43 -17.79 -11.69
N HIS A 70 5.02 -17.25 -12.75
CA HIS A 70 6.47 -17.13 -12.85
C HIS A 70 7.05 -16.00 -11.98
N MET A 71 6.20 -15.07 -11.53
CA MET A 71 6.62 -13.95 -10.69
C MET A 71 6.43 -14.21 -9.19
N GLU A 72 5.63 -15.20 -8.80
CA GLU A 72 5.24 -15.40 -7.40
C GLU A 72 6.44 -15.58 -6.45
N SER A 73 7.57 -16.06 -6.97
CA SER A 73 8.81 -16.23 -6.21
C SER A 73 10.00 -15.54 -6.90
N SER A 74 9.74 -14.59 -7.80
CA SER A 74 10.84 -13.90 -8.47
C SER A 74 11.62 -13.02 -7.48
N PRO A 75 12.96 -13.01 -7.54
CA PRO A 75 13.77 -12.17 -6.66
C PRO A 75 13.41 -10.69 -6.75
N GLU A 76 13.02 -10.21 -7.93
CA GLU A 76 12.65 -8.81 -8.15
C GLU A 76 11.35 -8.44 -7.42
N LEU A 77 10.30 -9.25 -7.53
CA LEU A 77 9.04 -8.99 -6.82
C LEU A 77 9.27 -8.97 -5.31
N LEU A 78 10.00 -9.97 -4.80
CA LEU A 78 10.30 -10.08 -3.37
C LEU A 78 11.15 -8.90 -2.88
N ALA A 79 12.13 -8.44 -3.65
CA ALA A 79 12.91 -7.25 -3.31
C ALA A 79 12.02 -6.00 -3.21
N ARG A 80 11.09 -5.80 -4.15
CA ARG A 80 10.15 -4.65 -4.13
C ARG A 80 9.18 -4.71 -2.96
N LEU A 81 8.58 -5.88 -2.69
CA LEU A 81 7.71 -6.08 -1.51
C LEU A 81 8.48 -5.87 -0.20
N THR A 82 9.74 -6.31 -0.16
CA THR A 82 10.63 -6.08 1.00
C THR A 82 10.94 -4.60 1.18
N LEU A 83 11.14 -3.83 0.11
CA LEU A 83 11.32 -2.37 0.21
C LEU A 83 10.09 -1.68 0.80
N LEU A 84 8.88 -2.06 0.35
CA LEU A 84 7.62 -1.56 0.92
C LEU A 84 7.50 -1.94 2.41
N GLN A 85 7.79 -3.19 2.74
CA GLN A 85 7.75 -3.66 4.13
C GLN A 85 8.76 -2.92 5.02
N ASN A 86 9.99 -2.73 4.53
CA ASN A 86 11.03 -1.99 5.25
C ASN A 86 10.63 -0.54 5.46
N PHE A 87 9.96 0.09 4.49
CA PHE A 87 9.47 1.46 4.63
C PHE A 87 8.42 1.55 5.75
N VAL A 88 7.41 0.67 5.76
CA VAL A 88 6.37 0.70 6.81
C VAL A 88 6.86 0.22 8.18
N ASN A 89 7.99 -0.50 8.23
CA ASN A 89 8.68 -0.85 9.47
C ASN A 89 9.73 0.19 9.92
N SER A 90 9.97 1.22 9.10
CA SER A 90 10.96 2.24 9.42
C SER A 90 10.41 3.31 10.35
N THR A 91 11.31 4.13 10.90
CA THR A 91 10.96 5.35 11.65
C THR A 91 10.80 6.57 10.75
N LYS A 92 10.88 6.41 9.42
CA LYS A 92 10.71 7.54 8.50
C LYS A 92 9.28 8.08 8.63
N PRO A 93 9.09 9.40 8.72
CA PRO A 93 7.75 9.97 8.78
C PRO A 93 7.03 9.78 7.43
N LEU A 94 5.75 9.41 7.49
CA LEU A 94 4.80 9.47 6.38
C LEU A 94 3.65 10.36 6.80
N THR A 95 3.25 11.29 5.94
CA THR A 95 2.06 12.11 6.14
C THR A 95 0.88 11.56 5.34
N ILE A 96 -0.30 11.51 5.95
CA ILE A 96 -1.57 11.35 5.24
C ILE A 96 -2.32 12.66 5.38
N ALA A 97 -2.52 13.34 4.26
CA ALA A 97 -3.09 14.69 4.19
C ALA A 97 -4.35 14.72 3.32
N PHE A 98 -5.13 15.78 3.44
CA PHE A 98 -6.31 16.03 2.61
C PHE A 98 -5.96 17.16 1.64
N ASP A 99 -6.23 16.95 0.35
CA ASP A 99 -6.15 18.02 -0.63
C ASP A 99 -7.56 18.44 -1.07
N PRO A 100 -8.09 19.55 -0.55
CA PRO A 100 -9.42 20.05 -0.93
C PRO A 100 -9.46 20.61 -2.36
N LEU A 101 -8.30 20.94 -2.95
CA LEU A 101 -8.17 21.55 -4.26
C LEU A 101 -7.83 20.54 -5.35
N ALA A 102 -7.62 19.26 -4.99
CA ALA A 102 -7.43 18.18 -5.94
C ALA A 102 -8.66 18.03 -6.83
N ASN A 103 -8.64 18.68 -7.99
CA ASN A 103 -9.64 18.49 -9.04
C ASN A 103 -9.27 17.25 -9.88
N ILE A 104 -9.17 16.09 -9.22
CA ILE A 104 -8.95 14.80 -9.87
C ILE A 104 -10.24 13.99 -9.68
N PRO A 105 -11.21 14.09 -10.61
CA PRO A 105 -12.58 13.63 -10.38
C PRO A 105 -12.70 12.13 -10.14
N THR A 106 -11.67 11.34 -10.40
CA THR A 106 -11.66 9.87 -10.27
C THR A 106 -10.76 9.36 -9.17
N ALA A 107 -9.81 10.15 -8.66
CA ALA A 107 -8.83 9.67 -7.70
C ALA A 107 -9.42 9.49 -6.29
N ILE A 108 -9.05 8.39 -5.64
CA ILE A 108 -9.40 8.08 -4.24
C ILE A 108 -8.34 8.66 -3.30
N ALA A 109 -7.08 8.48 -3.69
CA ALA A 109 -5.91 9.11 -3.13
C ALA A 109 -4.94 9.39 -4.28
N TYR A 110 -3.88 10.15 -4.02
CA TYR A 110 -2.77 10.32 -4.94
C TYR A 110 -1.49 10.63 -4.15
N THR A 111 -0.35 10.48 -4.80
CA THR A 111 0.94 10.94 -4.28
C THR A 111 1.78 11.57 -5.37
N TYR A 112 2.71 12.43 -4.97
CA TYR A 112 3.75 12.90 -5.88
C TYR A 112 4.93 11.95 -5.76
N SER A 113 5.23 11.24 -6.85
CA SER A 113 6.41 10.39 -6.99
C SER A 113 7.70 11.22 -7.00
N ARG A 114 8.07 11.70 -5.82
CA ARG A 114 9.33 12.39 -5.53
C ARG A 114 10.27 11.43 -4.80
N ARG A 115 11.54 11.81 -4.79
CA ARG A 115 12.62 11.13 -4.09
C ARG A 115 12.30 11.02 -2.59
N LEU A 116 12.18 9.80 -2.06
CA LEU A 116 12.00 9.53 -0.63
C LEU A 116 13.14 10.05 0.26
N ASP A 117 14.25 10.44 -0.36
CA ASP A 117 15.44 11.02 0.24
C ASP A 117 15.45 12.56 0.23
N ASP A 118 14.39 13.24 -0.22
CA ASP A 118 14.27 14.70 -0.14
C ASP A 118 14.21 15.15 1.34
N PRO A 119 15.27 15.78 1.89
CA PRO A 119 15.31 16.15 3.31
C PRO A 119 14.37 17.31 3.65
N LEU A 120 13.84 18.02 2.64
CA LEU A 120 13.00 19.19 2.82
C LEU A 120 11.51 18.84 2.84
N ARG A 121 11.13 17.60 2.53
CA ARG A 121 9.72 17.20 2.39
C ARG A 121 9.48 15.81 2.96
N VAL A 122 8.54 15.73 3.90
CA VAL A 122 8.01 14.45 4.37
C VAL A 122 7.20 13.81 3.24
N PRO A 123 7.43 12.52 2.90
CA PRO A 123 6.60 11.83 1.90
C PRO A 123 5.14 11.84 2.34
N ALA A 124 4.22 12.03 1.39
CA ALA A 124 2.82 12.20 1.69
C ALA A 124 1.90 11.43 0.73
N ILE A 125 0.83 10.87 1.29
CA ILE A 125 -0.33 10.37 0.55
C ILE A 125 -1.45 11.39 0.76
N TYR A 126 -2.02 11.90 -0.32
CA TYR A 126 -3.12 12.84 -0.30
C TYR A 126 -4.42 12.11 -0.55
N LEU A 127 -5.33 12.14 0.42
CA LEU A 127 -6.67 11.59 0.27
C LEU A 127 -7.58 12.62 -0.41
N THR A 128 -8.51 12.13 -1.22
CA THR A 128 -9.58 12.97 -1.79
C THR A 128 -10.89 12.72 -1.02
N ARG A 129 -11.94 13.48 -1.34
CA ARG A 129 -13.30 13.27 -0.82
C ARG A 129 -13.86 11.87 -1.10
N LYS A 130 -13.27 11.15 -2.06
CA LYS A 130 -13.69 9.79 -2.41
C LYS A 130 -13.17 8.72 -1.47
N PHE A 131 -12.21 8.99 -0.59
CA PHE A 131 -11.61 7.96 0.25
C PHE A 131 -12.63 7.14 1.08
N CYS A 132 -13.68 7.79 1.62
CA CYS A 132 -14.73 7.11 2.39
C CYS A 132 -15.90 6.60 1.54
N THR A 133 -16.10 7.17 0.37
CA THR A 133 -17.31 7.00 -0.44
C THR A 133 -17.09 6.20 -1.71
N ALA A 134 -15.82 5.97 -2.08
CA ALA A 134 -15.46 5.19 -3.24
C ALA A 134 -16.03 3.78 -3.10
N GLN A 135 -16.89 3.45 -4.06
CA GLN A 135 -17.38 2.11 -4.26
C GLN A 135 -16.76 1.56 -5.53
N THR A 136 -16.55 0.25 -5.53
CA THR A 136 -16.20 -0.48 -6.73
C THR A 136 -17.39 -1.32 -7.19
N ASN A 137 -17.39 -1.73 -8.46
CA ASN A 137 -18.45 -2.60 -8.97
C ASN A 137 -18.29 -4.03 -8.42
N ASP A 138 -19.35 -4.83 -8.50
CA ASP A 138 -19.36 -6.17 -7.91
C ASP A 138 -18.29 -7.08 -8.51
N ARG A 139 -17.98 -6.93 -9.80
CA ARG A 139 -16.91 -7.67 -10.47
C ARG A 139 -15.56 -7.48 -9.78
N VAL A 140 -15.23 -6.25 -9.39
CA VAL A 140 -13.99 -5.96 -8.66
C VAL A 140 -14.10 -6.41 -7.20
N LYS A 141 -15.25 -6.22 -6.53
CA LYS A 141 -15.47 -6.71 -5.15
C LYS A 141 -15.22 -8.22 -5.03
N TYR A 142 -15.60 -9.02 -6.01
CA TYR A 142 -15.34 -10.47 -6.00
C TYR A 142 -13.85 -10.83 -6.00
N LEU A 143 -12.97 -9.91 -6.41
CA LEU A 143 -11.52 -10.11 -6.43
C LEU A 143 -10.85 -9.72 -5.11
N MET A 144 -11.58 -9.06 -4.21
CA MET A 144 -11.08 -8.52 -2.95
C MET A 144 -11.40 -9.45 -1.78
N LYS A 145 -10.54 -9.48 -0.77
CA LYS A 145 -10.80 -10.16 0.50
C LYS A 145 -11.87 -9.39 1.30
N ASN A 146 -11.71 -8.08 1.40
CA ASN A 146 -12.58 -7.14 2.10
C ASN A 146 -13.55 -6.51 1.09
N ARG A 147 -14.73 -7.12 0.90
CA ARG A 147 -15.70 -6.74 -0.16
C ARG A 147 -16.53 -5.48 0.16
N ASN A 148 -15.92 -4.49 0.78
CA ASN A 148 -16.54 -3.25 1.26
C ASN A 148 -15.58 -2.05 1.07
N ASN A 149 -15.96 -0.88 1.60
CA ASN A 149 -15.15 0.34 1.47
C ASN A 149 -13.75 0.19 2.08
N ASN A 150 -13.59 -0.59 3.16
CA ASN A 150 -12.29 -0.82 3.77
C ASN A 150 -11.31 -1.49 2.78
N GLY A 151 -11.77 -2.45 1.97
CA GLY A 151 -10.93 -3.04 0.92
C GLY A 151 -10.49 -2.02 -0.14
N VAL A 152 -11.39 -1.11 -0.54
CA VAL A 152 -11.07 -0.04 -1.49
C VAL A 152 -10.03 0.92 -0.91
N GLN A 153 -10.15 1.25 0.38
CA GLN A 153 -9.21 2.10 1.12
C GLN A 153 -7.83 1.45 1.26
N ILE A 154 -7.79 0.14 1.56
CA ILE A 154 -6.54 -0.62 1.62
C ILE A 154 -5.84 -0.60 0.26
N ILE A 155 -6.57 -0.87 -0.84
CA ILE A 155 -6.02 -0.83 -2.19
C ILE A 155 -5.47 0.56 -2.50
N ALA A 156 -6.24 1.62 -2.23
CA ALA A 156 -5.81 2.99 -2.50
C ALA A 156 -4.53 3.35 -1.74
N LEU A 157 -4.46 3.06 -0.43
CA LEU A 157 -3.26 3.35 0.36
C LEU A 157 -2.04 2.53 -0.11
N ALA A 158 -2.23 1.24 -0.41
CA ALA A 158 -1.15 0.38 -0.90
C ALA A 158 -0.69 0.78 -2.31
N HIS A 159 -1.61 1.21 -3.17
CA HIS A 159 -1.34 1.75 -4.51
C HIS A 159 -0.43 2.98 -4.41
N GLU A 160 -0.82 3.98 -3.62
CA GLU A 160 -0.02 5.21 -3.44
C GLU A 160 1.31 4.95 -2.75
N LEU A 161 1.33 4.03 -1.77
CA LEU A 161 2.58 3.62 -1.13
C LEU A 161 3.56 3.01 -2.15
N SER A 162 3.06 2.22 -3.11
CA SER A 162 3.90 1.65 -4.16
C SER A 162 4.52 2.73 -5.06
N HIS A 163 3.78 3.79 -5.37
CA HIS A 163 4.30 4.94 -6.11
C HIS A 163 5.43 5.63 -5.35
N LEU A 164 5.20 5.90 -4.07
CA LEU A 164 6.16 6.57 -3.20
C LEU A 164 7.46 5.79 -3.06
N VAL A 165 7.37 4.48 -2.79
CA VAL A 165 8.53 3.71 -2.33
C VAL A 165 9.30 3.05 -3.45
N ILE A 166 8.59 2.46 -4.41
CA ILE A 166 9.20 1.66 -5.47
C ILE A 166 8.96 2.24 -6.87
N GLY A 167 8.33 3.41 -6.97
CA GLY A 167 8.18 4.14 -8.23
C GLY A 167 7.37 3.39 -9.29
N THR A 168 6.32 2.69 -8.90
CA THR A 168 5.35 2.12 -9.85
C THR A 168 4.81 3.20 -10.79
N ASN A 169 4.44 2.82 -12.02
CA ASN A 169 3.96 3.68 -13.11
C ASN A 169 4.86 4.88 -13.45
N ARG A 170 6.15 4.91 -13.04
CA ARG A 170 7.04 6.01 -13.38
C ARG A 170 7.30 6.04 -14.89
N LYS A 171 7.04 7.21 -15.52
CA LYS A 171 7.12 7.45 -16.97
C LYS A 171 8.49 7.12 -17.55
N THR A 172 8.68 5.90 -18.02
CA THR A 172 9.56 5.61 -19.16
C THR A 172 8.68 5.51 -20.40
N GLY A 173 8.40 6.65 -21.03
CA GLY A 173 7.87 6.79 -22.40
C GLY A 173 6.46 6.26 -22.72
N ASN A 174 6.08 5.04 -22.27
CA ASN A 174 4.95 4.27 -22.79
C ASN A 174 3.97 3.77 -21.70
N TYR A 175 4.15 4.14 -20.44
CA TYR A 175 3.38 3.57 -19.31
C TYR A 175 2.31 4.52 -18.76
N SER A 176 1.56 5.17 -19.66
CA SER A 176 0.60 6.22 -19.30
C SER A 176 -0.83 5.74 -19.00
N ALA A 177 -1.05 4.44 -18.78
CA ALA A 177 -2.37 3.93 -18.42
C ALA A 177 -2.28 3.09 -17.13
N GLU A 178 -2.67 3.72 -16.02
CA GLU A 178 -3.15 3.02 -14.84
C GLU A 178 -4.29 2.08 -15.25
N LYS A 179 -4.26 0.88 -14.70
CA LYS A 179 -5.05 -0.26 -15.17
C LYS A 179 -5.71 -0.90 -13.95
N TYR A 180 -6.99 -0.58 -13.76
CA TYR A 180 -7.84 -1.08 -12.68
C TYR A 180 -7.82 -2.62 -12.56
N ALA A 181 -8.34 -3.16 -11.45
CA ALA A 181 -8.34 -4.58 -11.08
C ALA A 181 -8.44 -5.63 -12.21
N HIS A 182 -9.38 -5.44 -13.15
CA HIS A 182 -9.55 -6.33 -14.29
C HIS A 182 -8.32 -6.33 -15.20
N GLU A 183 -7.83 -5.13 -15.50
CA GLU A 183 -6.63 -4.94 -16.29
C GLU A 183 -5.40 -5.38 -15.50
N ALA A 184 -5.31 -5.14 -14.19
CA ALA A 184 -4.24 -5.68 -13.35
C ALA A 184 -4.17 -7.22 -13.43
N LYS A 185 -5.32 -7.92 -13.40
CA LYS A 185 -5.35 -9.36 -13.66
C LYS A 185 -4.94 -9.73 -15.08
N ASN A 186 -5.34 -8.96 -16.09
CA ASN A 186 -4.90 -9.22 -17.47
C ASN A 186 -3.39 -9.06 -17.63
N LEU A 187 -2.79 -8.08 -16.94
CA LEU A 187 -1.35 -7.84 -16.97
C LEU A 187 -0.57 -9.04 -16.44
N ARG A 188 -1.01 -9.65 -15.34
CA ARG A 188 -0.33 -10.83 -14.76
C ARG A 188 -0.14 -11.98 -15.77
N ASP A 189 -1.05 -12.09 -16.75
CA ASP A 189 -1.10 -13.19 -17.71
C ASP A 189 -0.46 -12.76 -19.05
N LYS A 190 -0.65 -11.50 -19.47
CA LYS A 190 -0.15 -10.97 -20.76
C LYS A 190 1.24 -10.34 -20.68
N ASP A 191 1.55 -9.67 -19.59
CA ASP A 191 2.81 -8.97 -19.35
C ASP A 191 3.15 -8.94 -17.85
N PRO A 192 3.64 -10.07 -17.29
CA PRO A 192 4.01 -10.17 -15.89
C PRO A 192 5.10 -9.16 -15.47
N GLN A 193 5.96 -8.74 -16.42
CA GLN A 193 6.99 -7.74 -16.18
C GLN A 193 6.36 -6.37 -15.95
N TYR A 194 5.41 -5.97 -16.80
CA TYR A 194 4.67 -4.73 -16.56
C TYR A 194 3.83 -4.78 -15.27
N ALA A 195 3.31 -5.95 -14.88
CA ALA A 195 2.61 -6.10 -13.60
C ALA A 195 3.52 -5.71 -12.40
N LEU A 196 4.84 -5.95 -12.46
CA LEU A 196 5.79 -5.52 -11.41
C LEU A 196 5.91 -4.00 -11.27
N HIS A 197 5.53 -3.26 -12.30
CA HIS A 197 5.57 -1.80 -12.34
C HIS A 197 4.19 -1.16 -12.16
N ASN A 198 3.12 -1.94 -12.07
CA ASN A 198 1.77 -1.43 -11.92
C ASN A 198 1.34 -1.34 -10.45
N ALA A 199 0.87 -0.17 -10.02
CA ALA A 199 0.49 0.08 -8.63
C ALA A 199 -0.75 -0.71 -8.16
N ASP A 200 -1.74 -0.94 -9.04
CA ASP A 200 -2.92 -1.73 -8.69
C ASP A 200 -2.58 -3.19 -8.42
N ASN A 201 -1.62 -3.77 -9.14
CA ASN A 201 -1.14 -5.13 -8.85
C ASN A 201 -0.61 -5.26 -7.41
N TYR A 202 0.09 -4.25 -6.87
CA TYR A 202 0.47 -4.21 -5.45
C TYR A 202 -0.73 -3.98 -4.54
N GLY A 203 -1.60 -3.02 -4.88
CA GLY A 203 -2.79 -2.70 -4.11
C GLY A 203 -3.66 -3.92 -3.83
N PHE A 204 -4.00 -4.66 -4.89
CA PHE A 204 -4.80 -5.88 -4.78
C PHE A 204 -4.06 -7.06 -4.14
N CYS A 205 -2.74 -7.21 -4.38
CA CYS A 205 -1.97 -8.25 -3.73
C CYS A 205 -1.92 -8.04 -2.21
N ILE A 206 -1.67 -6.80 -1.76
CA ILE A 206 -1.60 -6.44 -0.35
C ILE A 206 -2.97 -6.56 0.31
N GLU A 207 -4.05 -6.11 -0.35
CA GLU A 207 -5.43 -6.26 0.15
C GLU A 207 -5.82 -7.74 0.33
N MET A 208 -5.41 -8.61 -0.59
CA MET A 208 -5.65 -10.05 -0.48
C MET A 208 -4.89 -10.68 0.70
N CYS A 209 -3.73 -10.11 1.03
CA CYS A 209 -2.88 -10.50 2.16
C CYS A 209 -3.32 -9.91 3.51
N SER A 210 -4.09 -8.81 3.53
CA SER A 210 -4.45 -8.03 4.73
C SER A 210 -5.63 -8.61 5.49
#